data_AF-A0AAV7JMZ9-F1
#
_entry.id   AF-A0AAV7JMZ9-F1
#
_cell.length_a   1.000
_cell.length_b   1.000
_cell.length_c   1.000
_cell.angle_alpha   90.00
_cell.angle_beta   90.00
_cell.angle_gamma   90.00
#
_symmetry.space_group_name_H-M   'P 1'
#
loop_
_entity.id
_entity.type
_entity.pdbx_description
1 polymer ?
#
loop_
_entity_poly.entity_id
_entity_poly.type
_entity_poly.pdbx_seq_one_letter_code
_entity_poly.pdbx_strand_id
1 'polypeptide(L)'
;MKTKLRVVLFCSLILLLFILTTLRALWNAKYSDIPLISEPFKFQNIFLESDEVLGVTALWETWDQWVQTDGTLYTLEQSNSHTMSSLIKLLAKSEIISASPAVGGSQLKISLVLQGGQKAVFRPMRYDRDFVIEERGNKGADRHNGEIAAFHLARILGITRVPPVVGKRLNLEELLHKSDRSLSDTIYRNPRTSNMCLYGVCYYCSKDDPVCANGNILEGSLSLWIPDRYTIMKFKNPCWNKDCRRELLRGPLFYTGPALLDLIDIAVFDFLIGNMDRHHFEMFSQNSESNRILLLDNGKSFGNPFRDDFILLKPLQQLCMIRNSTYQTLLTVSRKPSLTIRLTNSLLTDPISPVLNEEHLSAIDRRLGSALDIIEQCISNHDMCSNPTAEQNIEILQAQIAEASSEDSDLETEETLAHPVFPRTNLPASNDTISSTMSGTSNLGGDNLPRANTSPPEQKFVVNKQRICLLLFTHSIVLLLGLYIGRRIQRLF
;
A
#
# COMPACT_ATOMS: atom_id res chain seq x y z
N MET A 1 56.89 42.64 -1.59
CA MET A 1 55.48 42.17 -1.68
C MET A 1 55.33 40.73 -2.19
N LYS A 2 56.14 40.22 -3.13
CA LYS A 2 55.97 38.86 -3.70
C LYS A 2 56.25 37.69 -2.74
N THR A 3 57.12 37.84 -1.75
CA THR A 3 57.44 36.79 -0.76
C THR A 3 56.36 36.63 0.31
N LYS A 4 55.79 37.74 0.81
CA LYS A 4 54.72 37.72 1.82
C LYS A 4 53.43 37.07 1.27
N LEU A 5 53.07 37.36 0.01
CA LEU A 5 51.92 36.74 -0.64
C LEU A 5 52.11 35.23 -0.86
N ARG A 6 53.33 34.78 -1.17
CA ARG A 6 53.65 33.35 -1.30
C ARG A 6 53.54 32.60 0.02
N VAL A 7 53.94 33.21 1.13
CA VAL A 7 53.80 32.62 2.47
C VAL A 7 52.32 32.51 2.86
N VAL A 8 51.51 33.54 2.61
CA VAL A 8 50.07 33.51 2.88
C VAL A 8 49.35 32.44 2.04
N LEU A 9 49.68 32.34 0.75
CA LEU A 9 49.12 31.30 -0.14
C LEU A 9 49.54 29.89 0.31
N PHE A 10 50.80 29.71 0.72
CA PHE A 10 51.29 28.43 1.20
C PHE A 10 50.61 28.02 2.52
N CYS A 11 50.46 28.94 3.48
CA CYS A 11 49.71 28.70 4.71
C CYS A 11 48.23 28.43 4.45
N SER A 12 47.61 29.10 3.47
CA SER A 12 46.21 28.86 3.08
C SER A 12 46.03 27.48 2.45
N LEU A 13 47.00 27.03 1.63
CA LEU A 13 46.99 25.68 1.04
C LEU A 13 47.13 24.59 2.09
N ILE A 14 48.01 24.79 3.09
CA ILE A 14 48.17 23.86 4.21
C ILE A 14 46.89 23.80 5.05
N LEU A 15 46.26 24.95 5.32
CA LEU A 15 44.99 25.01 6.04
C LEU A 15 43.88 24.27 5.27
N LEU A 16 43.80 24.46 3.95
CA LEU A 16 42.84 23.77 3.09
C LEU A 16 43.08 22.25 3.11
N LEU A 17 44.33 21.81 3.01
CA LEU A 17 44.69 20.39 3.10
C LEU A 17 44.32 19.81 4.46
N PHE A 18 44.54 20.55 5.55
CA PHE A 18 44.16 20.12 6.89
C PHE A 18 42.63 20.04 7.06
N ILE A 19 41.88 20.98 6.49
CA ILE A 19 40.41 20.93 6.46
C ILE A 19 39.93 19.73 5.64
N LEU A 20 40.55 19.45 4.49
CA LEU A 20 40.18 18.31 3.66
C LEU A 20 40.52 16.97 4.32
N THR A 21 41.67 16.85 5.01
CA THR A 21 42.00 15.63 5.75
C THR A 21 41.14 15.43 6.98
N THR A 22 40.77 16.50 7.68
CA THR A 22 39.82 16.42 8.81
C THR A 22 38.40 16.13 8.35
N LEU A 23 37.93 16.71 7.25
CA LEU A 23 36.65 16.35 6.63
C LEU A 23 36.66 14.90 6.14
N ARG A 24 37.78 14.40 5.60
CA ARG A 24 37.93 13.00 5.22
C ARG A 24 38.00 12.08 6.44
N ALA A 25 38.62 12.50 7.53
CA ALA A 25 38.64 11.76 8.78
C ALA A 25 37.28 11.77 9.47
N LEU A 26 36.50 12.86 9.37
CA LEU A 26 35.12 12.95 9.86
C LEU A 26 34.15 12.17 8.96
N TRP A 27 34.35 12.20 7.64
CA TRP A 27 33.66 11.33 6.69
C TRP A 27 33.92 9.87 7.04
N ASN A 28 35.19 9.50 7.20
CA ASN A 28 35.57 8.17 7.61
C ASN A 28 35.02 7.86 9.01
N ALA A 29 35.12 8.70 10.02
CA ALA A 29 34.58 8.44 11.37
C ALA A 29 33.04 8.34 11.39
N LYS A 30 32.33 9.09 10.56
CA LYS A 30 30.85 9.02 10.42
C LYS A 30 30.40 7.80 9.60
N TYR A 31 31.25 7.27 8.73
CA TYR A 31 30.95 6.14 7.84
C TYR A 31 31.72 4.84 8.17
N SER A 32 32.65 4.83 9.14
CA SER A 32 33.45 3.65 9.54
C SER A 32 32.80 2.81 10.64
N ASP A 33 31.74 3.34 11.26
CA ASP A 33 30.79 2.57 12.08
C ASP A 33 29.42 2.45 11.39
N ILE A 34 29.37 2.58 10.06
CA ILE A 34 28.37 1.83 9.30
C ILE A 34 28.97 0.44 9.23
N PRO A 35 28.50 -0.55 10.00
CA PRO A 35 28.83 -1.91 9.64
C PRO A 35 28.39 -2.05 8.18
N LEU A 36 29.34 -2.36 7.30
CA LEU A 36 29.00 -3.11 6.10
C LEU A 36 28.36 -4.38 6.68
N ILE A 37 27.05 -4.33 6.90
CA ILE A 37 26.21 -5.49 7.06
C ILE A 37 26.17 -6.06 5.64
N SER A 38 27.30 -6.66 5.27
CA SER A 38 27.41 -7.75 4.33
C SER A 38 27.10 -9.07 5.04
N GLU A 39 26.27 -9.04 6.08
CA GLU A 39 25.30 -10.10 6.26
C GLU A 39 24.13 -9.69 5.38
N PRO A 40 24.01 -10.20 4.12
CA PRO A 40 22.69 -10.27 3.55
C PRO A 40 21.79 -10.89 4.63
N PHE A 41 20.55 -10.45 4.73
CA PHE A 41 19.54 -11.37 5.23
C PHE A 41 19.79 -12.68 4.47
N LYS A 42 20.39 -13.67 5.13
CA LYS A 42 20.42 -15.03 4.63
C LYS A 42 18.95 -15.41 4.61
N PHE A 43 18.28 -15.14 3.50
CA PHE A 43 17.62 -16.23 2.80
C PHE A 43 18.65 -17.33 2.82
N GLN A 44 18.42 -18.31 3.70
CA GLN A 44 19.23 -19.48 3.75
C GLN A 44 19.16 -20.08 2.33
N ASN A 45 20.15 -19.79 1.50
CA ASN A 45 20.47 -20.55 0.30
C ASN A 45 20.97 -21.92 0.78
N ILE A 46 20.07 -22.69 1.38
CA ILE A 46 20.20 -24.11 1.58
C ILE A 46 19.30 -24.74 0.52
N PHE A 47 19.98 -25.46 -0.37
CA PHE A 47 19.52 -26.17 -1.57
C PHE A 47 19.33 -25.34 -2.85
N LEU A 48 20.44 -25.27 -3.61
CA LEU A 48 20.40 -25.62 -5.02
C LEU A 48 20.05 -27.12 -5.14
N GLU A 49 19.31 -27.47 -6.19
CA GLU A 49 18.84 -28.82 -6.56
C GLU A 49 17.52 -29.30 -5.94
N SER A 50 16.47 -28.51 -6.15
CA SER A 50 15.21 -29.05 -6.68
C SER A 50 14.41 -27.95 -7.37
N ASP A 51 14.91 -27.47 -8.52
CA ASP A 51 14.04 -26.92 -9.56
C ASP A 51 13.22 -28.08 -10.14
N GLU A 52 12.38 -28.70 -9.29
CA GLU A 52 11.32 -29.57 -9.75
C GLU A 52 10.27 -28.63 -10.31
N VAL A 53 10.35 -28.52 -11.63
CA VAL A 53 9.49 -27.77 -12.54
C VAL A 53 8.04 -28.08 -12.20
N LEU A 54 7.45 -27.32 -11.27
CA LEU A 54 6.01 -27.18 -11.23
C LEU A 54 5.63 -26.67 -12.62
N GLY A 55 4.96 -27.54 -13.40
CA GLY A 55 4.47 -27.16 -14.71
C GLY A 55 3.62 -25.89 -14.61
N VAL A 56 3.51 -25.15 -15.71
CA VAL A 56 2.73 -23.91 -15.79
C VAL A 56 1.35 -24.07 -15.11
N THR A 57 0.66 -25.18 -15.38
CA THR A 57 -0.63 -25.52 -14.78
C THR A 57 -0.57 -25.66 -13.25
N ALA A 58 0.45 -26.32 -12.72
CA ALA A 58 0.57 -26.57 -11.27
C ALA A 58 0.78 -25.28 -10.47
N LEU A 59 1.47 -24.28 -11.03
CA LEU A 59 1.62 -22.96 -10.39
C LEU A 59 0.30 -22.17 -10.37
N TRP A 60 -0.52 -22.28 -11.42
CA TRP A 60 -1.86 -21.68 -11.44
C TRP A 60 -2.81 -22.36 -10.46
N GLU A 61 -2.77 -23.69 -10.37
CA GLU A 61 -3.50 -24.45 -9.36
C GLU A 61 -3.06 -24.07 -7.93
N THR A 62 -1.79 -23.74 -7.74
CA THR A 62 -1.30 -23.26 -6.44
C THR A 62 -1.93 -21.91 -6.06
N TRP A 63 -2.00 -20.96 -7.00
CA TRP A 63 -2.72 -19.71 -6.79
C TRP A 63 -4.20 -19.96 -6.47
N ASP A 64 -4.82 -20.87 -7.21
CA ASP A 64 -6.21 -21.27 -7.00
C ASP A 64 -6.44 -21.77 -5.57
N GLN A 65 -5.54 -22.60 -5.04
CA GLN A 65 -5.61 -23.16 -3.67
C GLN A 65 -5.32 -22.12 -2.56
N TRP A 66 -4.57 -21.05 -2.84
CA TRP A 66 -4.22 -20.05 -1.82
C TRP A 66 -5.38 -19.14 -1.45
N VAL A 67 -6.26 -18.84 -2.40
CA VAL A 67 -7.38 -17.93 -2.17
C VAL A 67 -8.40 -18.59 -1.24
N GLN A 68 -8.67 -17.93 -0.12
CA GLN A 68 -9.58 -18.39 0.94
C GLN A 68 -10.97 -17.74 0.81
N THR A 69 -11.99 -18.39 1.36
CA THR A 69 -13.38 -17.92 1.30
C THR A 69 -13.62 -16.62 2.07
N ASP A 70 -12.76 -16.28 3.04
CA ASP A 70 -12.86 -15.05 3.82
C ASP A 70 -12.33 -13.81 3.07
N GLY A 71 -11.77 -13.94 1.86
CA GLY A 71 -11.16 -12.81 1.13
C GLY A 71 -9.65 -12.67 1.29
N THR A 72 -9.01 -13.54 2.06
CA THR A 72 -7.55 -13.68 2.07
C THR A 72 -7.08 -14.32 0.76
N LEU A 73 -6.25 -13.62 -0.03
CA LEU A 73 -5.78 -14.13 -1.32
C LEU A 73 -4.52 -14.99 -1.21
N TYR A 74 -3.70 -14.75 -0.20
CA TYR A 74 -2.51 -15.52 0.16
C TYR A 74 -2.11 -15.22 1.61
N THR A 75 -1.35 -16.08 2.29
CA THR A 75 -0.84 -15.78 3.64
C THR A 75 0.42 -14.91 3.61
N LEU A 76 0.83 -14.35 4.75
CA LEU A 76 2.09 -13.62 4.86
C LEU A 76 3.30 -14.51 4.54
N GLU A 77 3.24 -15.79 4.92
CA GLU A 77 4.27 -16.77 4.57
C GLU A 77 4.32 -17.02 3.06
N GLN A 78 3.17 -17.26 2.44
CA GLN A 78 3.06 -17.46 0.99
C GLN A 78 3.55 -16.22 0.22
N SER A 79 3.22 -15.01 0.68
CA SER A 79 3.70 -13.75 0.10
C SER A 79 5.23 -13.66 0.02
N ASN A 80 5.94 -14.25 0.99
CA ASN A 80 7.41 -14.23 1.07
C ASN A 80 8.07 -15.50 0.51
N SER A 81 7.28 -16.44 -0.03
CA SER A 81 7.77 -17.72 -0.52
C SER A 81 8.45 -17.62 -1.89
N HIS A 82 9.30 -18.62 -2.20
CA HIS A 82 9.82 -18.83 -3.55
C HIS A 82 8.69 -19.07 -4.56
N THR A 83 7.61 -19.74 -4.14
CA THR A 83 6.42 -20.00 -4.97
C THR A 83 5.76 -18.72 -5.45
N MET A 84 5.61 -17.70 -4.60
CA MET A 84 5.09 -16.39 -5.01
C MET A 84 6.02 -15.73 -6.03
N SER A 85 7.33 -15.84 -5.83
CA SER A 85 8.31 -15.32 -6.80
C SER A 85 8.22 -16.04 -8.15
N SER A 86 8.03 -17.36 -8.15
CA SER A 86 7.81 -18.16 -9.35
C SER A 86 6.49 -17.83 -10.04
N LEU A 87 5.41 -17.61 -9.28
CA LEU A 87 4.09 -17.20 -9.78
C LEU A 87 4.16 -15.85 -10.50
N ILE A 88 4.81 -14.85 -9.89
CA ILE A 88 4.99 -13.51 -10.49
C ILE A 88 5.85 -13.60 -11.76
N LYS A 89 6.94 -14.39 -11.74
CA LYS A 89 7.80 -14.62 -12.91
C LYS A 89 7.03 -15.31 -14.03
N LEU A 90 6.20 -16.29 -13.70
CA LEU A 90 5.35 -16.98 -14.66
C LEU A 90 4.35 -15.99 -15.27
N LEU A 91 3.65 -15.20 -14.44
CA LEU A 91 2.69 -14.18 -14.89
C LEU A 91 3.32 -13.20 -15.89
N ALA A 92 4.54 -12.74 -15.63
CA ALA A 92 5.28 -11.85 -16.53
C ALA A 92 5.60 -12.51 -17.88
N LYS A 93 5.96 -13.80 -17.88
CA LYS A 93 6.49 -14.52 -19.06
C LYS A 93 5.46 -15.31 -19.84
N SER A 94 4.30 -15.64 -19.27
CA SER A 94 3.31 -16.49 -19.91
C SER A 94 2.86 -15.94 -21.25
N GLU A 95 2.73 -16.85 -22.22
CA GLU A 95 2.17 -16.54 -23.52
C GLU A 95 0.70 -16.15 -23.37
N ILE A 96 0.25 -15.18 -24.15
CA ILE A 96 -1.18 -14.86 -24.29
C ILE A 96 -1.79 -15.86 -25.26
N ILE A 97 -2.91 -16.46 -24.90
CA ILE A 97 -3.66 -17.39 -25.75
C ILE A 97 -4.83 -16.66 -26.42
N SER A 98 -5.53 -15.82 -25.66
CA SER A 98 -6.60 -14.99 -26.20
C SER A 98 -6.73 -13.67 -25.43
N ALA A 99 -7.33 -12.69 -26.09
CA ALA A 99 -7.59 -11.36 -25.55
C ALA A 99 -9.00 -10.87 -25.89
N SER A 100 -9.64 -10.20 -24.96
CA SER A 100 -10.94 -9.57 -25.12
C SER A 100 -11.02 -8.27 -24.29
N PRO A 101 -11.97 -7.37 -24.54
CA PRO A 101 -12.19 -6.26 -23.63
C PRO A 101 -12.61 -6.80 -22.26
N ALA A 102 -12.03 -6.28 -21.18
CA ALA A 102 -12.47 -6.68 -19.85
C ALA A 102 -13.84 -6.07 -19.54
N VAL A 103 -14.74 -6.87 -18.96
CA VAL A 103 -16.13 -6.48 -18.71
C VAL A 103 -16.23 -5.43 -17.58
N GLY A 104 -17.09 -4.44 -17.78
CA GLY A 104 -17.41 -3.39 -16.79
C GLY A 104 -16.28 -2.39 -16.55
N GLY A 105 -16.53 -1.37 -15.72
CA GLY A 105 -15.55 -0.32 -15.41
C GLY A 105 -15.52 0.80 -16.45
N SER A 106 -14.85 1.90 -16.09
CA SER A 106 -14.84 3.12 -16.90
C SER A 106 -13.56 3.32 -17.73
N GLN A 107 -12.48 2.66 -17.33
CA GLN A 107 -11.15 2.80 -17.90
C GLN A 107 -10.80 1.64 -18.85
N LEU A 108 -9.78 1.87 -19.70
CA LEU A 108 -9.28 0.87 -20.64
C LEU A 108 -8.60 -0.28 -19.91
N LYS A 109 -9.12 -1.50 -20.10
CA LYS A 109 -8.54 -2.75 -19.60
C LYS A 109 -8.83 -3.91 -20.55
N ILE A 110 -7.89 -4.84 -20.61
CA ILE A 110 -7.95 -6.01 -21.49
C ILE A 110 -7.98 -7.26 -20.63
N SER A 111 -8.93 -8.15 -20.88
CA SER A 111 -8.95 -9.49 -20.31
C SER A 111 -8.07 -10.39 -21.16
N LEU A 112 -7.11 -11.06 -20.53
CA LEU A 112 -6.20 -12.00 -21.17
C LEU A 112 -6.41 -13.40 -20.61
N VAL A 113 -6.38 -14.40 -21.48
CA VAL A 113 -6.19 -15.80 -21.10
C VAL A 113 -4.75 -16.16 -21.41
N LEU A 114 -4.01 -16.61 -20.40
CA LEU A 114 -2.61 -16.99 -20.50
C LEU A 114 -2.47 -18.49 -20.77
N GLN A 115 -1.28 -18.91 -21.18
CA GLN A 115 -0.94 -20.33 -21.28
C GLN A 115 -1.25 -21.06 -19.96
N GLY A 116 -1.92 -22.21 -20.05
CA GLY A 116 -2.45 -22.93 -18.89
C GLY A 116 -3.86 -22.48 -18.47
N GLY A 117 -4.53 -21.60 -19.23
CA GLY A 117 -5.92 -21.21 -19.01
C GLY A 117 -6.14 -20.13 -17.95
N GLN A 118 -5.07 -19.66 -17.30
CA GLN A 118 -5.15 -18.64 -16.25
C GLN A 118 -5.56 -17.29 -16.82
N LYS A 119 -6.59 -16.68 -16.23
CA LYS A 119 -7.04 -15.33 -16.58
C LYS A 119 -6.19 -14.26 -15.90
N ALA A 120 -6.04 -13.12 -16.56
CA ALA A 120 -5.39 -11.93 -16.02
C ALA A 120 -5.95 -10.65 -16.65
N VAL A 121 -5.81 -9.51 -15.98
CA VAL A 121 -6.19 -8.19 -16.49
C VAL A 121 -4.96 -7.38 -16.86
N PHE A 122 -4.87 -6.95 -18.10
CA PHE A 122 -3.87 -6.02 -18.55
C PHE A 122 -4.41 -4.59 -18.56
N ARG A 123 -3.74 -3.69 -17.84
CA ARG A 123 -3.99 -2.24 -17.88
C ARG A 123 -2.81 -1.56 -18.58
N PRO A 124 -3.01 -0.93 -19.75
CA PRO A 124 -1.92 -0.33 -20.52
C PRO A 124 -1.40 0.95 -19.89
N MET A 125 -0.14 1.27 -20.18
CA MET A 125 0.47 2.54 -19.82
C MET A 125 -0.26 3.71 -20.49
N ARG A 126 -0.67 4.69 -19.68
CA ARG A 126 -1.31 5.94 -20.10
C ARG A 126 -0.42 7.16 -19.93
N TYR A 127 0.34 7.20 -18.83
CA TYR A 127 1.16 8.33 -18.43
C TYR A 127 2.61 7.92 -18.24
N ASP A 128 3.53 8.84 -18.52
CA ASP A 128 4.92 8.71 -18.12
C ASP A 128 5.06 8.68 -16.59
N ARG A 129 6.18 8.15 -16.12
CA ARG A 129 6.47 8.04 -14.68
C ARG A 129 6.49 9.40 -13.99
N ASP A 130 6.96 10.44 -14.69
CA ASP A 130 7.11 11.81 -14.17
C ASP A 130 5.84 12.67 -14.36
N PHE A 131 4.80 12.13 -14.99
CA PHE A 131 3.55 12.87 -15.16
C PHE A 131 2.88 13.10 -13.80
N VAL A 132 2.46 14.33 -13.53
CA VAL A 132 1.77 14.71 -12.30
C VAL A 132 0.31 15.05 -12.61
N ILE A 133 -0.61 14.40 -11.89
CA ILE A 133 -2.04 14.72 -11.93
C ILE A 133 -2.29 15.87 -10.95
N GLU A 134 -2.42 17.08 -11.50
CA GLU A 134 -2.62 18.30 -10.70
C GLU A 134 -4.02 18.38 -10.08
N GLU A 135 -5.05 17.91 -10.79
CA GLU A 135 -6.42 17.89 -10.29
C GLU A 135 -6.57 17.03 -9.02
N ARG A 136 -7.46 17.44 -8.12
CA ARG A 136 -7.80 16.68 -6.90
C ARG A 136 -8.89 15.64 -7.18
N GLY A 137 -8.97 14.65 -6.30
CA GLY A 137 -9.99 13.60 -6.36
C GLY A 137 -9.61 12.50 -7.34
N ASN A 138 -10.61 11.92 -7.99
CA ASN A 138 -10.46 10.73 -8.85
C ASN A 138 -10.25 11.04 -10.34
N LYS A 139 -9.61 12.18 -10.63
CA LYS A 139 -9.35 12.66 -11.98
C LYS A 139 -8.19 11.89 -12.64
N GLY A 140 -8.10 11.98 -13.97
CA GLY A 140 -7.13 11.24 -14.77
C GLY A 140 -7.51 9.77 -15.02
N ALA A 141 -6.74 9.12 -15.89
CA ALA A 141 -6.84 7.70 -16.22
C ALA A 141 -6.10 6.83 -15.19
N ASP A 142 -6.32 5.51 -15.25
CA ASP A 142 -5.55 4.57 -14.43
C ASP A 142 -4.06 4.59 -14.81
N ARG A 143 -3.20 4.57 -13.79
CA ARG A 143 -1.75 4.40 -13.89
C ARG A 143 -1.43 2.91 -13.70
N HIS A 144 -0.96 2.24 -14.75
CA HIS A 144 -0.57 0.83 -14.68
C HIS A 144 0.53 0.58 -13.63
N ASN A 145 1.48 1.50 -13.54
CA ASN A 145 2.55 1.44 -12.55
C ASN A 145 2.05 1.63 -11.11
N GLY A 146 0.89 2.28 -10.92
CA GLY A 146 0.22 2.37 -9.63
C GLY A 146 -0.28 1.02 -9.11
N GLU A 147 -0.86 0.18 -9.97
CA GLU A 147 -1.27 -1.18 -9.60
C GLU A 147 -0.08 -2.04 -9.14
N ILE A 148 1.04 -1.96 -9.86
CA ILE A 148 2.27 -2.69 -9.53
C ILE A 148 2.81 -2.19 -8.18
N ALA A 149 2.94 -0.88 -8.02
CA ALA A 149 3.45 -0.29 -6.79
C ALA A 149 2.56 -0.61 -5.57
N ALA A 150 1.24 -0.57 -5.74
CA ALA A 150 0.29 -0.93 -4.70
C ALA A 150 0.45 -2.40 -4.26
N PHE A 151 0.59 -3.34 -5.20
CA PHE A 151 0.84 -4.75 -4.87
C PHE A 151 2.14 -4.96 -4.08
N HIS A 152 3.25 -4.35 -4.53
CA HIS A 152 4.53 -4.45 -3.82
C HIS A 152 4.45 -3.82 -2.42
N LEU A 153 3.82 -2.65 -2.29
CA LEU A 153 3.62 -2.00 -0.98
C LEU A 153 2.74 -2.84 -0.05
N ALA A 154 1.64 -3.40 -0.57
CA ALA A 154 0.73 -4.26 0.18
C ALA A 154 1.49 -5.46 0.79
N ARG A 155 2.38 -6.10 0.02
CA ARG A 155 3.22 -7.20 0.52
C ARG A 155 4.15 -6.78 1.65
N ILE A 156 4.77 -5.59 1.54
CA ILE A 156 5.64 -5.05 2.60
C ILE A 156 4.84 -4.75 3.88
N LEU A 157 3.61 -4.28 3.73
CA LEU A 157 2.68 -3.99 4.83
C LEU A 157 1.93 -5.23 5.36
N GLY A 158 2.21 -6.42 4.81
CA GLY A 158 1.52 -7.66 5.20
C GLY A 158 0.04 -7.70 4.82
N ILE A 159 -0.39 -6.89 3.86
CA ILE A 159 -1.74 -6.90 3.32
C ILE A 159 -1.84 -8.03 2.29
N THR A 160 -2.73 -8.98 2.57
CA THR A 160 -2.91 -10.25 1.86
C THR A 160 -4.11 -10.26 0.90
N ARG A 161 -4.64 -9.08 0.59
CA ARG A 161 -5.95 -8.89 -0.06
C ARG A 161 -5.84 -8.13 -1.40
N VAL A 162 -4.62 -8.00 -1.93
CA VAL A 162 -4.30 -7.43 -3.25
C VAL A 162 -3.82 -8.56 -4.14
N PRO A 163 -4.38 -8.79 -5.33
CA PRO A 163 -3.93 -9.87 -6.23
C PRO A 163 -2.50 -9.61 -6.72
N PRO A 164 -1.74 -10.66 -7.10
CA PRO A 164 -0.45 -10.48 -7.74
C PRO A 164 -0.51 -9.59 -8.98
N VAL A 165 0.37 -8.58 -9.04
CA VAL A 165 0.51 -7.67 -10.17
C VAL A 165 1.97 -7.60 -10.62
N VAL A 166 2.20 -7.62 -11.93
CA VAL A 166 3.55 -7.51 -12.51
C VAL A 166 3.55 -6.63 -13.76
N GLY A 167 4.66 -5.96 -14.03
CA GLY A 167 4.89 -5.28 -15.30
C GLY A 167 5.01 -6.26 -16.47
N LYS A 168 4.38 -5.93 -17.59
CA LYS A 168 4.49 -6.69 -18.85
C LYS A 168 4.54 -5.76 -20.06
N ARG A 169 5.37 -6.10 -21.04
CA ARG A 169 5.44 -5.44 -22.34
C ARG A 169 4.80 -6.36 -23.38
N LEU A 170 3.76 -5.89 -24.04
CA LEU A 170 3.00 -6.64 -25.03
C LEU A 170 3.28 -6.14 -26.44
N ASN A 171 3.39 -7.07 -27.39
CA ASN A 171 3.36 -6.72 -28.80
C ASN A 171 1.91 -6.59 -29.27
N LEU A 172 1.47 -5.39 -29.64
CA LEU A 172 0.09 -5.13 -30.08
C LEU A 172 -0.27 -5.81 -31.41
N GLU A 173 0.71 -6.08 -32.27
CA GLU A 173 0.49 -6.82 -33.51
C GLU A 173 0.23 -8.30 -33.23
N GLU A 174 0.97 -8.90 -32.29
CA GLU A 174 0.67 -10.25 -31.80
C GLU A 174 -0.69 -10.30 -31.09
N LEU A 175 -0.97 -9.30 -30.25
CA LEU A 175 -2.23 -9.20 -29.51
C LEU A 175 -3.43 -9.11 -30.46
N LEU A 176 -3.31 -8.38 -31.57
CA LEU A 176 -4.35 -8.25 -32.59
C LEU A 176 -4.80 -9.63 -33.11
N HIS A 177 -3.87 -10.53 -33.40
CA HIS A 177 -4.17 -11.88 -33.90
C HIS A 177 -4.78 -12.81 -32.84
N LYS A 178 -4.59 -12.49 -31.56
CA LYS A 178 -5.12 -13.24 -30.41
C LYS A 178 -6.41 -12.63 -29.85
N SER A 179 -6.84 -11.50 -30.40
CA SER A 179 -7.99 -10.74 -29.92
C SER A 179 -9.30 -11.22 -30.53
N ASP A 180 -10.37 -11.19 -29.75
CA ASP A 180 -11.72 -11.27 -30.32
C ASP A 180 -12.02 -10.07 -31.23
N ARG A 181 -13.15 -10.13 -31.97
CA ARG A 181 -13.54 -9.08 -32.89
C ARG A 181 -13.72 -7.72 -32.20
N SER A 182 -14.30 -7.71 -31.01
CA SER A 182 -14.61 -6.48 -30.28
C SER A 182 -13.37 -5.72 -29.82
N LEU A 183 -12.27 -6.42 -29.53
CA LEU A 183 -10.98 -5.81 -29.22
C LEU A 183 -10.15 -5.51 -30.47
N SER A 184 -10.08 -6.45 -31.43
CA SER A 184 -9.27 -6.30 -32.64
C SER A 184 -9.71 -5.12 -33.50
N ASP A 185 -11.02 -4.84 -33.59
CA ASP A 185 -11.57 -3.65 -34.29
C ASP A 185 -11.11 -2.31 -33.65
N THR A 186 -10.50 -2.36 -32.45
CA THR A 186 -9.98 -1.19 -31.73
C THR A 186 -8.47 -1.00 -31.81
N ILE A 187 -7.76 -1.97 -32.39
CA ILE A 187 -6.31 -1.95 -32.59
C ILE A 187 -6.01 -1.53 -34.02
N TYR A 188 -5.14 -0.54 -34.20
CA TYR A 188 -4.80 -0.04 -35.54
C TYR A 188 -3.39 0.54 -35.59
N ARG A 189 -2.79 0.55 -36.79
CA ARG A 189 -1.54 1.27 -37.04
C ARG A 189 -1.84 2.75 -37.28
N ASN A 190 -1.26 3.63 -36.48
CA ASN A 190 -1.42 5.07 -36.65
C ASN A 190 -0.71 5.52 -37.93
N PRO A 191 -1.40 6.16 -38.89
CA PRO A 191 -0.81 6.51 -40.18
C PRO A 191 0.24 7.64 -40.11
N ARG A 192 0.29 8.40 -39.00
CA ARG A 192 1.24 9.51 -38.83
C ARG A 192 2.53 9.06 -38.14
N THR A 193 2.42 8.23 -37.11
CA THR A 193 3.57 7.79 -36.30
C THR A 193 4.05 6.38 -36.65
N SER A 194 3.26 5.63 -37.42
CA SER A 194 3.47 4.20 -37.71
C SER A 194 3.44 3.27 -36.48
N ASN A 195 3.18 3.80 -35.28
CA ASN A 195 3.00 3.02 -34.06
C ASN A 195 1.66 2.29 -34.08
N MET A 196 1.60 1.10 -33.46
CA MET A 196 0.36 0.43 -33.14
C MET A 196 -0.33 1.15 -31.98
N CYS A 197 -1.62 1.38 -32.09
CA CYS A 197 -2.44 2.02 -31.07
C CYS A 197 -3.67 1.18 -30.77
N LEU A 198 -4.22 1.36 -29.58
CA LEU A 198 -5.39 0.67 -29.04
C LEU A 198 -6.26 1.70 -28.31
N TYR A 199 -7.55 1.77 -28.61
CA TYR A 199 -8.50 2.54 -27.79
C TYR A 199 -9.41 1.65 -26.92
N GLY A 200 -9.62 0.39 -27.30
CA GLY A 200 -10.41 -0.59 -26.55
C GLY A 200 -11.90 -0.25 -26.38
N VAL A 201 -12.57 -0.98 -25.49
CA VAL A 201 -14.02 -0.86 -25.24
C VAL A 201 -14.25 -0.63 -23.74
N CYS A 202 -14.67 0.57 -23.38
CA CYS A 202 -14.98 1.01 -22.02
C CYS A 202 -15.78 2.32 -22.05
N TYR A 203 -16.26 2.80 -20.90
CA TYR A 203 -17.07 4.03 -20.82
C TYR A 203 -16.37 5.28 -21.39
N TYR A 204 -15.07 5.45 -21.12
CA TYR A 204 -14.28 6.60 -21.62
C TYR A 204 -13.44 6.28 -22.86
N CYS A 205 -13.55 5.08 -23.42
CA CYS A 205 -12.71 4.65 -24.53
C CYS A 205 -13.21 5.28 -25.85
N SER A 206 -12.33 5.99 -26.54
CA SER A 206 -12.59 6.56 -27.87
C SER A 206 -11.33 6.48 -28.73
N LYS A 207 -11.53 6.38 -30.05
CA LYS A 207 -10.44 6.48 -31.03
C LYS A 207 -9.72 7.84 -30.97
N ASP A 208 -10.34 8.85 -30.38
CA ASP A 208 -9.74 10.17 -30.17
C ASP A 208 -8.73 10.19 -28.99
N ASP A 209 -8.79 9.20 -28.09
CA ASP A 209 -7.89 9.06 -26.93
C ASP A 209 -7.31 7.63 -26.80
N PRO A 210 -6.55 7.16 -27.82
CA PRO A 210 -5.94 5.84 -27.80
C PRO A 210 -4.67 5.82 -26.92
N VAL A 211 -4.30 4.63 -26.44
CA VAL A 211 -2.91 4.38 -26.03
C VAL A 211 -2.11 3.91 -27.25
N CYS A 212 -0.91 4.44 -27.43
CA CYS A 212 -0.03 4.06 -28.53
C CYS A 212 1.24 3.40 -28.00
N ALA A 213 1.61 2.29 -28.59
CA ALA A 213 2.85 1.57 -28.32
C ALA A 213 4.07 2.36 -28.81
N ASN A 214 5.26 1.97 -28.33
CA ASN A 214 6.52 2.32 -28.99
C ASN A 214 6.78 1.29 -30.11
N GLY A 215 6.58 1.69 -31.36
CA GLY A 215 6.47 0.76 -32.48
C GLY A 215 5.28 -0.17 -32.27
N ASN A 216 5.56 -1.41 -31.87
CA ASN A 216 4.54 -2.41 -31.56
C ASN A 216 4.45 -2.74 -30.06
N ILE A 217 5.38 -2.25 -29.24
CA ILE A 217 5.51 -2.65 -27.83
C ILE A 217 4.77 -1.69 -26.91
N LEU A 218 3.73 -2.19 -26.25
CA LEU A 218 2.95 -1.47 -25.25
C LEU A 218 3.27 -1.99 -23.85
N GLU A 219 3.76 -1.11 -22.99
CA GLU A 219 3.94 -1.40 -21.56
C GLU A 219 2.60 -1.37 -20.82
N GLY A 220 2.46 -2.20 -19.78
CA GLY A 220 1.31 -2.16 -18.88
C GLY A 220 1.52 -3.05 -17.65
N SER A 221 0.51 -3.07 -16.79
CA SER A 221 0.46 -3.94 -15.62
C SER A 221 -0.44 -5.13 -15.91
N LEU A 222 -0.04 -6.31 -15.47
CA LEU A 222 -0.81 -7.54 -15.55
C LEU A 222 -1.18 -8.01 -14.14
N SER A 223 -2.47 -7.96 -13.82
CA SER A 223 -3.02 -8.43 -12.53
C SER A 223 -3.58 -9.83 -12.69
N LEU A 224 -3.18 -10.75 -11.81
CA LEU A 224 -3.69 -12.12 -11.78
C LEU A 224 -5.19 -12.13 -11.39
N TRP A 225 -6.00 -12.88 -12.13
CA TRP A 225 -7.44 -12.96 -11.88
C TRP A 225 -7.73 -13.85 -10.65
N ILE A 226 -8.67 -13.41 -9.81
CA ILE A 226 -9.17 -14.21 -8.68
C ILE A 226 -9.97 -15.40 -9.24
N PRO A 227 -9.81 -16.63 -8.71
CA PRO A 227 -10.52 -17.81 -9.22
C PRO A 227 -12.02 -17.62 -9.41
N ASP A 228 -12.55 -18.09 -10.55
CA ASP A 228 -13.95 -17.89 -10.96
C ASP A 228 -14.98 -18.52 -10.00
N ARG A 229 -14.55 -19.43 -9.11
CA ARG A 229 -15.43 -20.01 -8.06
C ARG A 229 -15.86 -18.98 -7.00
N TYR A 230 -15.14 -17.86 -6.88
CA TYR A 230 -15.49 -16.78 -5.96
C TYR A 230 -16.35 -15.75 -6.66
N THR A 231 -17.53 -15.49 -6.11
CA THR A 231 -18.39 -14.41 -6.58
C THR A 231 -18.03 -13.16 -5.79
N ILE A 232 -17.67 -12.09 -6.50
CA ILE A 232 -17.30 -10.81 -5.90
C ILE A 232 -18.54 -9.90 -5.87
N MET A 233 -18.89 -9.43 -4.69
CA MET A 233 -19.92 -8.42 -4.46
C MET A 233 -19.27 -7.04 -4.27
N LYS A 234 -19.94 -6.02 -4.80
CA LYS A 234 -19.49 -4.64 -4.73
C LYS A 234 -20.38 -3.85 -3.78
N PHE A 235 -19.75 -3.17 -2.82
CA PHE A 235 -20.41 -2.37 -1.80
C PHE A 235 -19.99 -0.91 -1.92
N LYS A 236 -20.91 0.02 -1.68
CA LYS A 236 -20.59 1.44 -1.62
C LYS A 236 -19.73 1.72 -0.39
N ASN A 237 -18.64 2.46 -0.56
CA ASN A 237 -17.84 2.88 0.59
C ASN A 237 -18.59 3.99 1.37
N PRO A 238 -19.00 3.75 2.63
CA PRO A 238 -19.75 4.74 3.41
C PRO A 238 -18.91 5.98 3.74
N CYS A 239 -17.59 5.85 3.81
CA CYS A 239 -16.70 6.93 4.26
C CYS A 239 -16.11 7.75 3.12
N TRP A 240 -16.37 7.37 1.86
CA TRP A 240 -15.86 8.10 0.70
C TRP A 240 -16.53 9.47 0.56
N ASN A 241 -15.75 10.54 0.72
CA ASN A 241 -16.19 11.95 0.66
C ASN A 241 -17.37 12.29 1.59
N LYS A 242 -17.52 11.54 2.68
CA LYS A 242 -18.62 11.68 3.63
C LYS A 242 -18.10 11.64 5.06
N ASP A 243 -19.00 11.94 5.99
CA ASP A 243 -18.78 11.72 7.41
C ASP A 243 -18.91 10.21 7.72
N CYS A 244 -17.77 9.57 7.96
CA CYS A 244 -17.65 8.11 8.10
C CYS A 244 -18.50 7.61 9.27
N ARG A 245 -18.46 8.33 10.41
CA ARG A 245 -19.21 7.95 11.61
C ARG A 245 -20.69 7.79 11.29
N ARG A 246 -21.33 8.83 10.75
CA ARG A 246 -22.77 8.86 10.41
C ARG A 246 -23.18 7.78 9.41
N GLU A 247 -22.35 7.50 8.41
CA GLU A 247 -22.71 6.56 7.35
C GLU A 247 -22.53 5.09 7.79
N LEU A 248 -21.54 4.83 8.65
CA LEU A 248 -21.38 3.51 9.28
C LEU A 248 -22.55 3.17 10.22
N LEU A 249 -23.23 4.17 10.80
CA LEU A 249 -24.46 3.97 11.60
C LEU A 249 -25.58 3.25 10.83
N ARG A 250 -25.58 3.30 9.49
CA ARG A 250 -26.70 2.85 8.66
C ARG A 250 -26.59 1.42 8.14
N GLY A 251 -25.50 0.69 8.42
CA GLY A 251 -25.22 -0.59 7.77
C GLY A 251 -24.75 -1.71 8.72
N PRO A 252 -25.43 -2.87 8.78
CA PRO A 252 -25.07 -3.97 9.69
C PRO A 252 -23.72 -4.64 9.37
N LEU A 253 -23.19 -4.45 8.15
CA LEU A 253 -21.92 -5.01 7.69
C LEU A 253 -20.73 -4.63 8.59
N PHE A 254 -20.81 -3.49 9.28
CA PHE A 254 -19.71 -2.96 10.08
C PHE A 254 -19.88 -3.18 11.58
N TYR A 255 -20.97 -3.82 12.01
CA TYR A 255 -21.23 -4.05 13.43
C TYR A 255 -20.43 -5.25 13.95
N THR A 256 -20.22 -6.27 13.13
CA THR A 256 -19.48 -7.48 13.50
C THR A 256 -18.39 -7.79 12.47
N GLY A 257 -17.44 -8.64 12.86
CA GLY A 257 -16.40 -9.13 11.95
C GLY A 257 -15.30 -8.12 11.62
N PRO A 258 -14.51 -8.38 10.56
CA PRO A 258 -13.30 -7.64 10.27
C PRO A 258 -13.51 -6.39 9.39
N ALA A 259 -14.70 -6.20 8.80
CA ALA A 259 -14.96 -5.23 7.74
C ALA A 259 -14.67 -3.78 8.15
N LEU A 260 -15.01 -3.40 9.38
CA LEU A 260 -14.73 -2.04 9.88
C LEU A 260 -13.23 -1.74 9.94
N LEU A 261 -12.46 -2.62 10.59
CA LEU A 261 -11.01 -2.45 10.69
C LEU A 261 -10.34 -2.59 9.31
N ASP A 262 -10.92 -3.37 8.41
CA ASP A 262 -10.47 -3.45 7.02
C ASP A 262 -10.68 -2.13 6.27
N LEU A 263 -11.78 -1.42 6.53
CA LEU A 263 -12.03 -0.10 5.95
C LEU A 263 -11.01 0.93 6.44
N ILE A 264 -10.60 0.85 7.71
CA ILE A 264 -9.56 1.73 8.27
C ILE A 264 -8.18 1.37 7.72
N ASP A 265 -7.83 0.08 7.64
CA ASP A 265 -6.58 -0.36 7.01
C ASP A 265 -6.49 0.13 5.56
N ILE A 266 -7.61 0.07 4.81
CA ILE A 266 -7.70 0.58 3.44
C ILE A 266 -7.52 2.09 3.42
N ALA A 267 -8.12 2.84 4.34
CA ALA A 267 -7.96 4.29 4.43
C ALA A 267 -6.49 4.70 4.60
N VAL A 268 -5.74 3.99 5.47
CA VAL A 268 -4.30 4.19 5.64
C VAL A 268 -3.54 3.82 4.36
N PHE A 269 -3.83 2.67 3.76
CA PHE A 269 -3.18 2.21 2.54
C PHE A 269 -3.41 3.17 1.36
N ASP A 270 -4.65 3.57 1.13
CA ASP A 270 -5.05 4.52 0.09
C ASP A 270 -4.42 5.89 0.33
N PHE A 271 -4.26 6.33 1.58
CA PHE A 271 -3.52 7.55 1.88
C PHE A 271 -2.03 7.46 1.48
N LEU A 272 -1.36 6.35 1.81
CA LEU A 272 0.06 6.15 1.44
C LEU A 272 0.25 6.22 -0.08
N ILE A 273 -0.62 5.56 -0.85
CA ILE A 273 -0.51 5.54 -2.32
C ILE A 273 -1.20 6.74 -2.98
N GLY A 274 -1.99 7.52 -2.25
CA GLY A 274 -2.77 8.66 -2.77
C GLY A 274 -3.93 8.25 -3.69
N ASN A 275 -4.67 7.20 -3.34
CA ASN A 275 -5.80 6.68 -4.12
C ASN A 275 -7.13 7.28 -3.64
N MET A 276 -7.66 8.25 -4.38
CA MET A 276 -8.91 8.94 -4.03
C MET A 276 -10.17 8.32 -4.66
N ASP A 277 -10.05 7.19 -5.34
CA ASP A 277 -11.15 6.55 -6.09
C ASP A 277 -11.73 5.32 -5.39
N ARG A 278 -11.55 5.19 -4.06
CA ARG A 278 -12.15 4.12 -3.24
C ARG A 278 -13.63 4.36 -2.95
N HIS A 279 -14.44 4.65 -3.98
CA HIS A 279 -15.87 4.95 -3.82
C HIS A 279 -16.73 3.68 -3.64
N HIS A 280 -16.15 2.51 -3.93
CA HIS A 280 -16.67 1.19 -3.57
C HIS A 280 -15.55 0.32 -3.02
N PHE A 281 -15.94 -0.80 -2.44
CA PHE A 281 -15.05 -1.90 -2.13
C PHE A 281 -15.70 -3.23 -2.47
N GLU A 282 -14.87 -4.26 -2.59
CA GLU A 282 -15.27 -5.59 -3.02
C GLU A 282 -15.11 -6.61 -1.89
N MET A 283 -16.01 -7.58 -1.80
CA MET A 283 -15.91 -8.71 -0.87
C MET A 283 -16.39 -9.97 -1.59
N PHE A 284 -15.99 -11.15 -1.12
CA PHE A 284 -16.63 -12.38 -1.58
C PHE A 284 -18.08 -12.45 -1.09
N SER A 285 -18.94 -13.13 -1.86
CA SER A 285 -20.35 -13.29 -1.50
C SER A 285 -20.57 -14.37 -0.44
N GLN A 286 -19.61 -15.29 -0.29
CA GLN A 286 -19.69 -16.41 0.64
C GLN A 286 -19.38 -15.95 2.08
N ASN A 287 -20.22 -16.26 3.06
CA ASN A 287 -20.00 -16.01 4.50
C ASN A 287 -19.80 -14.53 4.93
N SER A 288 -20.88 -13.75 4.93
CA SER A 288 -20.86 -12.30 5.17
C SER A 288 -20.19 -11.83 6.47
N GLU A 289 -20.15 -12.64 7.53
CA GLU A 289 -19.67 -12.21 8.85
C GLU A 289 -18.14 -12.23 8.99
N SER A 290 -17.44 -13.11 8.28
CA SER A 290 -15.98 -13.21 8.32
C SER A 290 -15.28 -12.52 7.15
N ASN A 291 -16.05 -12.01 6.19
CA ASN A 291 -15.48 -11.53 4.94
C ASN A 291 -14.61 -10.30 5.13
N ARG A 292 -13.44 -10.38 4.55
CA ARG A 292 -12.45 -9.33 4.42
C ARG A 292 -12.73 -8.51 3.17
N ILE A 293 -12.41 -7.23 3.23
CA ILE A 293 -12.51 -6.35 2.07
C ILE A 293 -11.33 -6.61 1.12
N LEU A 294 -11.59 -6.81 -0.17
CA LEU A 294 -10.54 -6.92 -1.19
C LEU A 294 -10.02 -5.54 -1.58
N LEU A 295 -8.71 -5.44 -1.84
CA LEU A 295 -8.06 -4.20 -2.29
C LEU A 295 -7.78 -4.28 -3.80
N LEU A 296 -8.83 -4.09 -4.58
CA LEU A 296 -8.80 -4.12 -6.05
C LEU A 296 -8.75 -2.69 -6.63
N ASP A 297 -8.42 -2.57 -7.92
CA ASP A 297 -8.44 -1.29 -8.66
C ASP A 297 -7.60 -0.18 -8.00
N ASN A 298 -6.29 -0.39 -7.89
CA ASN A 298 -5.36 0.60 -7.37
C ASN A 298 -4.78 1.51 -8.46
N GLY A 299 -5.32 1.48 -9.68
CA GLY A 299 -4.85 2.27 -10.83
C GLY A 299 -4.91 3.80 -10.63
N LYS A 300 -5.83 4.32 -9.82
CA LYS A 300 -5.92 5.76 -9.48
C LYS A 300 -4.98 6.19 -8.34
N SER A 301 -3.88 5.47 -8.16
CA SER A 301 -2.86 5.78 -7.17
C SER A 301 -1.65 6.49 -7.78
N PHE A 302 -0.80 7.02 -6.91
CA PHE A 302 0.43 7.73 -7.23
C PHE A 302 0.19 8.85 -8.25
N GLY A 303 -0.89 9.62 -8.14
CA GLY A 303 -1.18 10.71 -9.08
C GLY A 303 -0.29 11.93 -8.90
N ASN A 304 0.01 12.29 -7.65
CA ASN A 304 0.78 13.49 -7.31
C ASN A 304 1.74 13.20 -6.14
N PRO A 305 3.07 13.37 -6.30
CA PRO A 305 4.03 13.12 -5.22
C PRO A 305 4.18 14.29 -4.24
N PHE A 306 3.66 15.47 -4.57
CA PHE A 306 3.82 16.71 -3.81
C PHE A 306 2.59 17.04 -2.95
N ARG A 307 1.54 16.23 -3.02
CA ARG A 307 0.28 16.41 -2.28
C ARG A 307 -0.05 15.18 -1.45
N ASP A 308 -0.51 15.43 -0.22
CA ASP A 308 -0.99 14.41 0.70
C ASP A 308 -2.46 14.74 1.05
N ASP A 309 -3.38 13.88 0.60
CA ASP A 309 -4.82 14.12 0.70
C ASP A 309 -5.38 13.52 2.01
N PHE A 310 -5.24 14.28 3.12
CA PHE A 310 -5.66 13.87 4.48
C PHE A 310 -7.13 13.48 4.61
N ILE A 311 -8.00 13.85 3.66
CA ILE A 311 -9.38 13.38 3.62
C ILE A 311 -9.48 11.85 3.57
N LEU A 312 -8.46 11.16 3.03
CA LEU A 312 -8.37 9.71 3.00
C LEU A 312 -8.24 9.10 4.40
N LEU A 313 -7.64 9.82 5.36
CA LEU A 313 -7.48 9.37 6.74
C LEU A 313 -8.69 9.67 7.63
N LYS A 314 -9.78 10.23 7.09
CA LYS A 314 -11.00 10.50 7.87
C LYS A 314 -11.52 9.30 8.66
N PRO A 315 -11.59 8.07 8.10
CA PRO A 315 -12.03 6.90 8.89
C PRO A 315 -11.18 6.68 10.14
N LEU A 316 -9.86 6.78 10.01
CA LEU A 316 -8.92 6.66 11.12
C LEU A 316 -9.12 7.78 12.15
N GLN A 317 -9.21 9.04 11.69
CA GLN A 317 -9.38 10.21 12.55
C GLN A 317 -10.72 10.21 13.31
N GLN A 318 -11.82 9.82 12.65
CA GLN A 318 -13.16 9.91 13.22
C GLN A 318 -13.49 8.76 14.17
N LEU A 319 -12.91 7.58 13.93
CA LEU A 319 -13.16 6.37 14.73
C LEU A 319 -12.07 6.15 15.79
N CYS A 320 -10.85 6.64 15.56
CA CYS A 320 -9.68 6.38 16.41
C CYS A 320 -9.50 4.87 16.72
N MET A 321 -9.77 4.03 15.73
CA MET A 321 -9.55 2.58 15.79
C MET A 321 -8.47 2.19 14.79
N ILE A 322 -7.63 1.22 15.13
CA ILE A 322 -6.73 0.59 14.17
C ILE A 322 -6.43 -0.83 14.63
N ARG A 323 -6.26 -1.75 13.68
CA ARG A 323 -5.84 -3.11 14.00
C ARG A 323 -4.42 -3.07 14.57
N ASN A 324 -4.21 -3.71 15.73
CA ASN A 324 -2.90 -3.72 16.39
C ASN A 324 -1.79 -4.26 15.47
N SER A 325 -2.06 -5.33 14.71
CA SER A 325 -1.08 -5.85 13.74
C SER A 325 -0.72 -4.82 12.66
N THR A 326 -1.68 -4.02 12.20
CA THR A 326 -1.43 -2.93 11.24
C THR A 326 -0.53 -1.88 11.87
N TYR A 327 -0.87 -1.40 13.07
CA TYR A 327 -0.06 -0.41 13.79
C TYR A 327 1.38 -0.90 14.03
N GLN A 328 1.57 -2.13 14.51
CA GLN A 328 2.91 -2.70 14.72
C GLN A 328 3.70 -2.82 13.41
N THR A 329 3.03 -3.15 12.30
CA THR A 329 3.68 -3.17 10.98
C THR A 329 4.09 -1.75 10.57
N LEU A 330 3.23 -0.75 10.70
CA LEU A 330 3.53 0.65 10.37
C LEU A 330 4.74 1.18 11.17
N LEU A 331 4.77 0.91 12.48
CA LEU A 331 5.92 1.22 13.34
C LEU A 331 7.20 0.48 12.94
N THR A 332 7.07 -0.74 12.43
CA THR A 332 8.24 -1.53 12.01
C THR A 332 8.81 -1.00 10.70
N VAL A 333 7.96 -0.62 9.74
CA VAL A 333 8.40 -0.12 8.44
C VAL A 333 8.82 1.36 8.47
N SER A 334 8.43 2.13 9.50
CA SER A 334 8.92 3.50 9.71
C SER A 334 10.36 3.56 10.24
N ARG A 335 10.85 2.46 10.81
CA ARG A 335 12.25 2.30 11.25
C ARG A 335 13.17 1.99 10.08
N LYS A 336 14.48 1.82 10.33
CA LYS A 336 15.47 1.50 9.29
C LYS A 336 15.48 0.00 8.94
N PRO A 337 15.65 -0.36 7.64
CA PRO A 337 15.56 0.51 6.47
C PRO A 337 14.15 1.08 6.30
N SER A 338 14.04 2.33 5.85
CA SER A 338 12.73 3.03 5.75
C SER A 338 11.80 2.37 4.73
N LEU A 339 10.51 2.70 4.77
CA LEU A 339 9.52 2.14 3.86
C LEU A 339 9.85 2.50 2.41
N THR A 340 10.35 3.71 2.16
CA THR A 340 10.89 4.10 0.85
C THR A 340 11.93 3.10 0.34
N ILE A 341 12.95 2.79 1.14
CA ILE A 341 14.02 1.86 0.73
C ILE A 341 13.50 0.44 0.51
N ARG A 342 12.60 -0.03 1.38
CA ARG A 342 11.97 -1.35 1.23
C ARG A 342 11.17 -1.43 -0.06
N LEU A 343 10.38 -0.40 -0.37
CA LEU A 343 9.57 -0.33 -1.58
C LEU A 343 10.46 -0.23 -2.83
N THR A 344 11.47 0.63 -2.83
CA THR A 344 12.45 0.74 -3.94
C THR A 344 13.07 -0.62 -4.24
N ASN A 345 13.62 -1.31 -3.24
CA ASN A 345 14.25 -2.62 -3.44
C ASN A 345 13.26 -3.67 -3.96
N SER A 346 12.00 -3.63 -3.51
CA SER A 346 10.96 -4.53 -4.00
C SER A 346 10.64 -4.25 -5.48
N LEU A 347 10.48 -2.98 -5.86
CA LEU A 347 10.14 -2.57 -7.23
C LEU A 347 11.30 -2.75 -8.25
N LEU A 348 12.55 -2.86 -7.79
CA LEU A 348 13.68 -3.21 -8.66
C LEU A 348 13.56 -4.64 -9.23
N THR A 349 12.74 -5.48 -8.63
CA THR A 349 12.53 -6.86 -9.12
C THR A 349 11.49 -6.97 -10.23
N ASP A 350 10.71 -5.91 -10.48
CA ASP A 350 9.69 -5.90 -11.52
C ASP A 350 10.29 -5.71 -12.93
N PRO A 351 9.84 -6.44 -13.96
CA PRO A 351 10.37 -6.35 -15.33
C PRO A 351 10.26 -4.97 -16.00
N ILE A 352 9.39 -4.08 -15.51
CA ILE A 352 9.23 -2.72 -16.05
C ILE A 352 9.88 -1.65 -15.16
N SER A 353 10.75 -2.04 -14.24
CA SER A 353 11.52 -1.10 -13.43
C SER A 353 12.27 -0.07 -14.31
N PRO A 354 12.26 1.24 -13.96
CA PRO A 354 11.66 1.83 -12.78
C PRO A 354 10.11 1.88 -12.80
N VAL A 355 9.48 1.48 -11.70
CA VAL A 355 8.00 1.51 -11.54
C VAL A 355 7.50 2.87 -11.04
N LEU A 356 8.22 3.49 -10.11
CA LEU A 356 7.95 4.83 -9.58
C LEU A 356 9.20 5.70 -9.73
N ASN A 357 9.02 7.00 -9.89
CA ASN A 357 10.12 7.96 -9.82
C ASN A 357 10.50 8.26 -8.35
N GLU A 358 11.62 8.97 -8.15
CA GLU A 358 12.15 9.25 -6.81
C GLU A 358 11.20 10.10 -5.96
N GLU A 359 10.46 11.01 -6.58
CA GLU A 359 9.52 11.91 -5.90
C GLU A 359 8.37 11.12 -5.26
N HIS A 360 7.76 10.19 -6.02
CA HIS A 360 6.74 9.29 -5.51
C HIS A 360 7.25 8.36 -4.42
N LEU A 361 8.48 7.85 -4.56
CA LEU A 361 9.11 7.01 -3.55
C LEU A 361 9.32 7.81 -2.25
N SER A 362 9.85 9.03 -2.33
CA SER A 362 10.09 9.89 -1.16
C SER A 362 8.81 10.31 -0.43
N ALA A 363 7.69 10.43 -1.14
CA ALA A 363 6.39 10.79 -0.57
C ALA A 363 5.86 9.71 0.38
N ILE A 364 6.27 8.45 0.23
CA ILE A 364 5.76 7.33 1.02
C ILE A 364 6.15 7.46 2.50
N ASP A 365 7.41 7.75 2.82
CA ASP A 365 7.82 7.95 4.21
C ASP A 365 7.17 9.20 4.82
N ARG A 366 6.99 10.28 4.04
CA ARG A 366 6.30 11.50 4.49
C ARG A 366 4.85 11.22 4.88
N ARG A 367 4.14 10.46 4.04
CA ARG A 367 2.75 10.03 4.31
C ARG A 367 2.70 9.05 5.48
N LEU A 368 3.64 8.10 5.56
CA LEU A 368 3.72 7.19 6.69
C LEU A 368 3.86 7.92 8.02
N GLY A 369 4.73 8.95 8.09
CA GLY A 369 4.85 9.82 9.26
C GLY A 369 3.52 10.49 9.62
N SER A 370 2.85 11.09 8.63
CA SER A 370 1.56 11.74 8.84
C SER A 370 0.46 10.80 9.34
N ALA A 371 0.43 9.56 8.85
CA ALA A 371 -0.51 8.55 9.32
C ALA A 371 -0.20 8.10 10.76
N LEU A 372 1.08 7.92 11.09
CA LEU A 372 1.52 7.59 12.46
C LEU A 372 1.21 8.71 13.45
N ASP A 373 1.43 9.98 13.08
CA ASP A 373 1.10 11.14 13.92
C ASP A 373 -0.39 11.16 14.31
N ILE A 374 -1.28 10.81 13.37
CA ILE A 374 -2.73 10.71 13.63
C ILE A 374 -3.04 9.54 14.57
N ILE A 375 -2.39 8.38 14.37
CA ILE A 375 -2.55 7.23 15.27
C ILE A 375 -2.09 7.59 16.68
N GLU A 376 -0.94 8.24 16.82
CA GLU A 376 -0.40 8.68 18.12
C GLU A 376 -1.31 9.70 18.81
N GLN A 377 -1.90 10.63 18.05
CA GLN A 377 -2.91 11.56 18.58
C GLN A 377 -4.12 10.81 19.12
N CYS A 378 -4.65 9.82 18.39
CA CYS A 378 -5.74 8.97 18.87
C CYS A 378 -5.37 8.21 20.15
N ILE A 379 -4.14 7.68 20.25
CA ILE A 379 -3.61 7.01 21.45
C ILE A 379 -3.46 7.97 22.63
N SER A 380 -3.15 9.24 22.39
CA SER A 380 -2.94 10.23 23.46
C SER A 380 -4.22 10.85 24.01
N ASN A 381 -5.24 11.01 23.16
CA ASN A 381 -6.50 11.69 23.50
C ASN A 381 -7.58 10.74 24.03
N HIS A 382 -7.46 9.45 23.71
CA HIS A 382 -8.26 8.37 24.25
C HIS A 382 -7.30 7.29 24.72
N ASP A 383 -7.59 6.63 25.85
CA ASP A 383 -6.99 5.32 26.12
C ASP A 383 -7.41 4.40 24.97
N MET A 384 -6.65 4.38 23.87
CA MET A 384 -6.96 3.52 22.74
C MET A 384 -7.08 2.12 23.30
N CYS A 385 -8.25 1.52 23.13
CA CYS A 385 -8.46 0.14 23.52
C CYS A 385 -7.35 -0.68 22.87
N SER A 386 -6.45 -1.13 23.71
CA SER A 386 -5.39 -2.05 23.32
C SER A 386 -6.07 -3.39 23.14
N ASN A 387 -6.25 -3.83 21.89
CA ASN A 387 -6.97 -5.05 21.52
C ASN A 387 -8.38 -5.19 22.15
N PRO A 388 -9.36 -4.35 21.79
CA PRO A 388 -10.75 -4.67 22.05
C PRO A 388 -11.08 -6.02 21.39
N THR A 389 -11.68 -6.95 22.13
CA THR A 389 -12.34 -8.11 21.53
C THR A 389 -13.41 -7.63 20.53
N ALA A 390 -13.89 -8.51 19.66
CA ALA A 390 -14.99 -8.15 18.76
C ALA A 390 -16.20 -7.57 19.52
N GLU A 391 -16.45 -8.04 20.76
CA GLU A 391 -17.49 -7.50 21.64
C GLU A 391 -17.19 -6.09 22.17
N GLN A 392 -15.93 -5.78 22.50
CA GLN A 392 -15.54 -4.44 22.94
C GLN A 392 -15.59 -3.43 21.78
N ASN A 393 -15.31 -3.84 20.54
CA ASN A 393 -15.55 -3.00 19.36
C ASN A 393 -17.04 -2.70 19.17
N ILE A 394 -17.90 -3.69 19.40
CA ILE A 394 -19.36 -3.51 19.35
C ILE A 394 -19.80 -2.50 20.41
N GLU A 395 -19.33 -2.61 21.66
CA GLU A 395 -19.68 -1.67 22.73
C GLU A 395 -19.15 -0.25 22.47
N ILE A 396 -17.92 -0.10 21.96
CA ILE A 396 -17.35 1.21 21.62
C ILE A 396 -18.13 1.85 20.48
N LEU A 397 -18.42 1.07 19.43
CA LEU A 397 -19.24 1.56 18.32
C LEU A 397 -20.64 1.88 18.79
N GLN A 398 -21.26 1.05 19.65
CA GLN A 398 -22.58 1.29 20.21
C GLN A 398 -22.63 2.51 21.15
N ALA A 399 -21.58 2.74 21.93
CA ALA A 399 -21.44 3.94 22.76
C ALA A 399 -21.25 5.20 21.89
N GLN A 400 -20.41 5.12 20.85
CA GLN A 400 -20.26 6.19 19.86
C GLN A 400 -21.55 6.40 19.03
N ILE A 401 -22.31 5.34 18.77
CA ILE A 401 -23.66 5.36 18.16
C ILE A 401 -24.63 6.12 19.11
N ALA A 402 -24.57 5.85 20.42
CA ALA A 402 -25.44 6.48 21.42
C ALA A 402 -25.10 7.97 21.64
N GLU A 403 -23.82 8.34 21.68
CA GLU A 403 -23.38 9.74 21.81
C GLU A 403 -23.75 10.57 20.57
N ALA A 404 -23.53 10.03 19.36
CA ALA A 404 -23.88 10.73 18.13
C ALA A 404 -25.40 10.93 17.95
N SER A 405 -26.22 10.03 18.51
CA SER A 405 -27.69 10.18 18.51
C SER A 405 -28.20 11.15 19.59
N SER A 406 -27.43 11.38 20.66
CA SER A 406 -27.72 12.45 21.63
C SER A 406 -27.36 13.84 21.12
N GLU A 407 -26.27 14.00 20.37
CA GLU A 407 -25.88 15.30 19.78
C GLU A 407 -26.87 15.80 18.71
N ASP A 408 -27.48 14.90 17.93
CA ASP A 408 -28.54 15.27 16.97
C ASP A 408 -29.87 15.62 17.67
N SER A 409 -30.12 15.11 18.89
CA SER A 409 -31.31 15.46 19.67
C SER A 409 -31.25 16.86 20.31
N ASP A 410 -30.03 17.38 20.49
CA ASP A 410 -29.78 18.74 20.99
C ASP A 410 -29.86 19.79 19.87
N LEU A 411 -29.85 19.38 18.60
CA LEU A 411 -29.99 20.28 17.44
C LEU A 411 -31.42 20.42 16.89
N GLU A 412 -32.37 19.55 17.27
CA GLU A 412 -33.77 19.62 16.80
C GLU A 412 -34.72 20.45 17.69
N THR A 413 -34.23 21.18 18.71
CA THR A 413 -35.09 22.00 19.58
C THR A 413 -35.23 23.48 19.20
N GLU A 414 -34.62 23.93 18.10
CA GLU A 414 -34.83 25.30 17.58
C GLU A 414 -35.09 25.33 16.06
N GLU A 415 -36.20 24.75 15.59
CA GLU A 415 -36.86 25.26 14.38
C GLU A 415 -38.34 24.87 14.32
N THR A 416 -39.20 25.71 14.93
CA THR A 416 -40.63 25.75 14.62
C THR A 416 -40.82 26.31 13.21
N LEU A 417 -41.32 25.53 12.23
CA LEU A 417 -42.17 26.04 11.14
C LEU A 417 -42.79 24.92 10.25
N ALA A 418 -44.12 24.87 10.30
CA ALA A 418 -45.09 24.53 9.24
C ALA A 418 -45.01 23.18 8.48
N HIS A 419 -45.94 22.28 8.85
CA HIS A 419 -46.38 21.15 8.02
C HIS A 419 -47.10 21.59 6.72
N PRO A 420 -47.00 20.78 5.66
CA PRO A 420 -48.13 20.51 4.78
C PRO A 420 -48.60 19.05 4.92
N VAL A 421 -49.91 18.90 5.11
CA VAL A 421 -50.70 17.67 5.10
C VAL A 421 -50.88 17.16 3.67
N PHE A 422 -50.92 15.83 3.46
CA PHE A 422 -51.83 15.03 2.59
C PHE A 422 -51.20 13.64 2.25
N PRO A 423 -51.96 12.60 1.81
CA PRO A 423 -52.85 11.76 2.60
C PRO A 423 -52.48 10.25 2.57
N ARG A 424 -53.04 9.49 3.52
CA ARG A 424 -52.92 8.02 3.65
C ARG A 424 -53.64 7.28 2.52
N THR A 425 -53.02 6.20 2.04
CA THR A 425 -53.73 5.07 1.40
C THR A 425 -53.40 3.77 2.13
N ASN A 426 -54.47 3.09 2.54
CA ASN A 426 -54.59 1.85 3.30
C ASN A 426 -54.58 0.62 2.35
N LEU A 427 -53.80 -0.44 2.62
CA LEU A 427 -54.19 -1.84 2.99
C LEU A 427 -53.33 -2.86 2.17
N PRO A 428 -53.30 -4.17 2.50
CA PRO A 428 -53.33 -4.84 3.80
C PRO A 428 -52.22 -5.90 4.00
N ALA A 429 -52.13 -6.36 5.24
CA ALA A 429 -51.30 -7.48 5.71
C ALA A 429 -51.83 -8.85 5.30
N SER A 430 -50.92 -9.83 5.22
CA SER A 430 -51.21 -11.26 5.35
C SER A 430 -50.23 -11.87 6.35
N ASN A 431 -50.76 -12.31 7.49
CA ASN A 431 -50.14 -13.25 8.42
C ASN A 431 -49.95 -14.60 7.71
N ASP A 432 -48.89 -15.32 8.07
CA ASP A 432 -49.01 -16.75 8.35
C ASP A 432 -47.95 -17.19 9.36
N THR A 433 -48.45 -17.91 10.35
CA THR A 433 -47.75 -18.46 11.51
C THR A 433 -47.65 -19.96 11.32
N ILE A 434 -46.45 -20.57 11.36
CA ILE A 434 -46.34 -22.01 11.67
C ILE A 434 -45.15 -22.24 12.63
N SER A 435 -45.53 -22.85 13.76
CA SER A 435 -44.71 -23.43 14.81
C SER A 435 -44.11 -24.78 14.39
N SER A 436 -42.88 -25.08 14.81
CA SER A 436 -42.53 -26.42 15.27
C SER A 436 -41.27 -26.43 16.13
N THR A 437 -41.46 -26.78 17.39
CA THR A 437 -40.52 -27.34 18.36
C THR A 437 -39.77 -28.57 17.84
N MET A 438 -38.48 -28.74 18.18
CA MET A 438 -37.95 -30.00 18.74
C MET A 438 -36.65 -29.76 19.53
N SER A 439 -36.64 -30.36 20.71
CA SER A 439 -35.57 -30.53 21.69
C SER A 439 -34.47 -31.49 21.23
N GLY A 440 -33.25 -31.30 21.72
CA GLY A 440 -32.18 -32.30 21.65
C GLY A 440 -30.95 -31.91 22.47
N THR A 441 -30.94 -32.33 23.73
CA THR A 441 -29.81 -32.23 24.68
C THR A 441 -28.73 -33.26 24.38
N SER A 442 -27.45 -32.88 24.46
CA SER A 442 -26.38 -33.76 24.96
C SER A 442 -25.22 -32.95 25.56
N ASN A 443 -25.03 -33.14 26.86
CA ASN A 443 -23.81 -32.81 27.60
C ASN A 443 -22.67 -33.76 27.22
N LEU A 444 -21.42 -33.28 27.34
CA LEU A 444 -20.17 -33.96 27.76
C LEU A 444 -19.05 -32.94 27.46
N GLY A 445 -18.39 -32.31 28.42
CA GLY A 445 -17.41 -32.88 29.33
C GLY A 445 -16.28 -31.84 29.44
N GLY A 446 -15.99 -31.38 30.65
CA GLY A 446 -14.91 -30.43 30.91
C GLY A 446 -13.57 -31.13 31.05
N ASP A 447 -12.48 -30.40 30.81
CA ASP A 447 -11.23 -30.59 31.53
C ASP A 447 -10.39 -29.30 31.51
N ASN A 448 -9.77 -29.04 32.66
CA ASN A 448 -9.10 -27.82 33.06
C ASN A 448 -7.57 -27.99 33.02
N LEU A 449 -6.86 -26.90 32.69
CA LEU A 449 -5.51 -26.46 33.13
C LEU A 449 -4.25 -27.20 32.60
N PRO A 450 -3.02 -26.60 32.65
CA PRO A 450 -2.66 -25.18 32.80
C PRO A 450 -1.57 -24.66 31.81
N ARG A 451 -1.44 -23.33 31.82
CA ARG A 451 -0.43 -22.47 31.21
C ARG A 451 0.92 -22.57 31.97
N ALA A 452 2.05 -22.60 31.27
CA ALA A 452 3.38 -22.39 31.86
C ALA A 452 4.25 -21.48 31.00
N ASN A 453 4.74 -20.42 31.64
CA ASN A 453 5.64 -19.38 31.16
C ASN A 453 7.07 -19.88 30.95
N THR A 454 7.75 -19.42 29.90
CA THR A 454 9.22 -19.21 29.92
C THR A 454 9.62 -18.08 28.98
N SER A 455 10.18 -17.02 29.57
CA SER A 455 10.85 -15.89 28.92
C SER A 455 12.37 -16.08 28.93
N PRO A 456 13.12 -15.77 27.85
CA PRO A 456 14.59 -15.66 27.90
C PRO A 456 15.06 -14.19 28.08
N PRO A 457 16.32 -13.96 28.50
CA PRO A 457 16.74 -12.77 29.24
C PRO A 457 17.23 -11.59 28.39
N GLU A 458 17.10 -10.39 28.96
CA GLU A 458 17.63 -9.11 28.47
C GLU A 458 19.17 -9.06 28.44
N GLN A 459 19.75 -8.69 27.29
CA GLN A 459 21.15 -8.26 27.20
C GLN A 459 21.25 -6.74 27.34
N LYS A 460 21.85 -6.28 28.45
CA LYS A 460 22.23 -4.88 28.69
C LYS A 460 23.44 -4.50 27.84
N PHE A 461 23.29 -3.53 26.94
CA PHE A 461 24.41 -2.84 26.30
C PHE A 461 24.90 -1.69 27.19
N VAL A 462 26.14 -1.81 27.68
CA VAL A 462 26.86 -0.75 28.39
C VAL A 462 27.59 0.11 27.36
N VAL A 463 27.15 1.35 27.16
CA VAL A 463 27.88 2.34 26.33
C VAL A 463 28.96 3.00 27.18
N ASN A 464 30.21 2.87 26.73
CA ASN A 464 31.41 3.32 27.44
C ASN A 464 31.60 4.85 27.36
N LYS A 465 31.09 5.58 28.36
CA LYS A 465 31.16 7.05 28.48
C LYS A 465 32.59 7.64 28.48
N GLN A 466 33.63 6.84 28.70
CA GLN A 466 35.02 7.33 28.78
C GLN A 466 35.61 7.75 27.41
N ARG A 467 35.15 7.17 26.28
CA ARG A 467 35.69 7.53 24.96
C ARG A 467 35.20 8.88 24.43
N ILE A 468 34.02 9.33 24.84
CA ILE A 468 33.43 10.60 24.39
C ILE A 468 34.11 11.79 25.09
N CYS A 469 34.47 11.67 26.37
CA CYS A 469 35.19 12.73 27.08
C CYS A 469 36.61 12.98 26.54
N LEU A 470 37.31 11.94 26.06
CA LEU A 470 38.68 12.08 25.54
C LEU A 470 38.72 12.82 24.18
N LEU A 471 37.67 12.66 23.36
CA LEU A 471 37.53 13.36 22.08
C LEU A 471 37.19 14.85 22.24
N LEU A 472 36.36 15.21 23.22
CA LEU A 472 36.01 16.60 23.51
C LEU A 472 37.19 17.40 24.11
N PHE A 473 38.07 16.74 24.86
CA PHE A 473 39.24 17.37 25.47
C PHE A 473 40.32 17.72 24.41
N THR A 474 40.51 16.85 23.41
CA THR A 474 41.51 17.06 22.36
C THR A 474 41.10 18.16 21.36
N HIS A 475 39.81 18.29 21.04
CA HIS A 475 39.31 19.39 20.19
C HIS A 475 39.46 20.77 20.86
N SER A 476 39.27 20.85 22.18
CA SER A 476 39.39 22.10 22.93
C SER A 476 40.83 22.62 22.97
N ILE A 477 41.82 21.72 23.07
CA ILE A 477 43.24 22.07 23.08
C ILE A 477 43.71 22.57 21.71
N VAL A 478 43.23 21.97 20.62
CA VAL A 478 43.60 22.36 19.24
C VAL A 478 43.02 23.74 18.89
N LEU A 479 41.80 24.05 19.32
CA LEU A 479 41.19 25.37 19.17
C LEU A 479 41.94 26.46 19.94
N LEU A 480 42.38 26.16 21.16
CA LEU A 480 43.18 27.10 21.96
C LEU A 480 44.57 27.34 21.37
N LEU A 481 45.22 26.31 20.82
CA LEU A 481 46.50 26.45 20.10
C LEU A 481 46.34 27.26 18.80
N GLY A 482 45.26 27.05 18.05
CA GLY A 482 44.95 27.83 16.85
C GLY A 482 44.73 29.31 17.15
N LEU A 483 43.97 29.63 18.20
CA LEU A 483 43.74 31.01 18.66
C LEU A 483 45.01 31.65 19.22
N TYR A 484 45.87 30.89 19.91
CA TYR A 484 47.15 31.37 20.43
C TYR A 484 48.13 31.71 19.30
N ILE A 485 48.26 30.84 18.30
CA ILE A 485 49.11 31.05 17.12
C ILE A 485 48.58 32.22 16.28
N GLY A 486 47.26 32.29 16.08
CA GLY A 486 46.62 33.41 15.39
C GLY A 486 46.91 34.77 16.05
N ARG A 487 46.77 34.85 17.39
CA ARG A 487 47.09 36.08 18.15
C ARG A 487 48.58 36.44 18.13
N ARG A 488 49.49 35.46 18.05
CA ARG A 488 50.93 35.72 17.98
C ARG A 488 51.36 36.21 16.59
N ILE A 489 50.74 35.68 15.54
CA ILE A 489 50.94 36.14 14.16
C ILE A 489 50.42 37.58 14.01
N GLN A 490 49.27 37.91 14.61
CA GLN A 490 48.70 39.25 14.57
C GLN A 490 49.53 40.33 15.31
N ARG A 491 50.45 39.93 16.21
CA ARG A 491 51.40 40.83 16.89
C ARG A 491 52.75 40.96 16.18
N LEU A 492 53.01 40.12 15.17
CA LEU A 492 54.23 40.15 14.34
C LEU A 492 54.01 40.85 12.99
N PHE A 493 52.81 41.39 12.76
CA PHE A 493 52.41 42.15 11.57
C PHE A 493 52.18 43.63 11.88
#